data_AF-A0A2G2Z000-F1
#
_entry.id   AF-A0A2G2Z000-F1
#
_cell.length_a   1.000
_cell.length_b   1.000
_cell.length_c   1.000
_cell.angle_alpha   90.00
_cell.angle_beta   90.00
_cell.angle_gamma   90.00
#
_symmetry.space_group_name_H-M   'P 1'
#
loop_
_entity.id
_entity.type
_entity.pdbx_description
1 polymer ?
#
loop_
_entity_poly.entity_id
_entity_poly.type
_entity_poly.pdbx_seq_one_letter_code
_entity_poly.pdbx_strand_id
1 'polypeptide(L)'
;MRLLRRMCSALQGDESHHFDTAVQFYIQHLMRKIGNEAFVGQRLIFAVSQRISAIAESLLFMDPFDAAFPSMNNSMYMMIQLIEFLVTDYLLTWSNTGDFEIRLFEEWFVSVLQGRKALELLENRNSLYVLYIDRVIGVVAKQVGQLSFLQKLSPQILENLYS
;
A
#
# COMPACT_ATOMS: atom_id res chain seq x y z
N MET A 1 15.43 -28.19 -5.74
CA MET A 1 16.22 -28.21 -4.49
C MET A 1 16.11 -26.96 -3.61
N ARG A 2 15.44 -25.86 -4.03
CA ARG A 2 15.33 -24.62 -3.23
C ARG A 2 14.52 -24.79 -1.94
N LEU A 3 13.35 -25.43 -2.00
CA LEU A 3 12.52 -25.75 -0.83
C LEU A 3 13.27 -26.60 0.20
N LEU A 4 13.85 -27.73 -0.24
CA LEU A 4 14.61 -28.63 0.64
C LEU A 4 15.75 -27.88 1.36
N ARG A 5 16.50 -27.05 0.62
CA ARG A 5 17.57 -26.21 1.17
C ARG A 5 17.04 -25.25 2.24
N ARG A 6 15.91 -24.56 1.99
CA ARG A 6 15.29 -23.65 2.96
C ARG A 6 14.82 -24.34 4.23
N MET A 7 14.19 -25.51 4.10
CA MET A 7 13.74 -26.30 5.25
C MET A 7 14.91 -26.75 6.14
N CYS A 8 16.05 -27.08 5.54
CA CYS A 8 17.24 -27.51 6.27
C CYS A 8 18.06 -26.34 6.85
N SER A 9 18.03 -25.14 6.25
CA SER A 9 18.81 -23.99 6.71
C SER A 9 18.13 -23.14 7.79
N ALA A 10 16.81 -23.25 7.98
CA ALA A 10 16.05 -22.47 8.96
C ALA A 10 16.47 -22.69 10.44
N LEU A 11 17.30 -23.70 10.71
CA LEU A 11 17.86 -24.01 12.04
C LEU A 11 19.09 -23.17 12.40
N GLN A 12 19.72 -22.48 11.46
CA GLN A 12 20.81 -21.54 11.72
C GLN A 12 20.23 -20.12 11.70
N GLY A 13 20.07 -19.53 12.89
CA GLY A 13 19.43 -18.23 13.08
C GLY A 13 20.03 -17.15 12.19
N ASP A 14 19.15 -16.44 11.47
CA ASP A 14 19.54 -15.47 10.45
C ASP A 14 19.49 -14.04 11.04
N GLU A 15 20.60 -13.62 11.67
CA GLU A 15 20.75 -12.28 12.24
C GLU A 15 20.65 -11.17 11.18
N SER A 16 20.91 -11.50 9.90
CA SER A 16 20.87 -10.53 8.79
C SER A 16 19.45 -10.05 8.47
N HIS A 17 18.46 -10.94 8.56
CA HIS A 17 17.04 -10.61 8.32
C HIS A 17 16.48 -9.61 9.33
N HIS A 18 17.02 -9.59 10.55
CA HIS A 18 16.54 -8.71 11.61
C HIS A 18 16.97 -7.25 11.38
N PHE A 19 18.16 -7.03 10.81
CA PHE A 19 18.68 -5.71 10.47
C PHE A 19 17.91 -5.07 9.30
N ASP A 20 17.65 -5.85 8.23
CA ASP A 20 16.92 -5.38 7.06
C ASP A 20 15.50 -4.92 7.39
N THR A 21 14.84 -5.61 8.33
CA THR A 21 13.49 -5.26 8.78
C THR A 21 13.49 -3.94 9.55
N ALA A 22 14.51 -3.68 10.37
CA ALA A 22 14.65 -2.41 11.10
C ALA A 22 14.83 -1.23 10.13
N VAL A 23 15.65 -1.39 9.10
CA VAL A 23 15.88 -0.34 8.07
C VAL A 23 14.58 -0.02 7.32
N GLN A 24 13.82 -1.03 6.91
CA GLN A 24 12.54 -0.83 6.23
C GLN A 24 11.53 -0.08 7.09
N PHE A 25 11.48 -0.37 8.39
CA PHE A 25 10.65 0.37 9.34
C PHE A 25 11.05 1.85 9.45
N TYR A 26 12.35 2.16 9.55
CA TYR A 26 12.83 3.55 9.58
C TYR A 26 12.50 4.29 8.29
N ILE A 27 12.65 3.65 7.13
CA ILE A 27 12.30 4.24 5.82
C ILE A 27 10.81 4.55 5.78
N GLN A 28 9.95 3.61 6.19
CA GLN A 28 8.50 3.81 6.22
C GLN A 28 8.12 4.96 7.17
N HIS A 29 8.73 5.00 8.37
CA HIS A 29 8.49 6.08 9.32
C HIS A 29 8.91 7.45 8.77
N LEU A 30 10.08 7.52 8.12
CA LEU A 30 10.53 8.74 7.47
C LEU A 30 9.58 9.17 6.35
N MET A 31 9.14 8.23 5.51
CA MET A 31 8.16 8.47 4.44
C MET A 31 6.83 9.00 4.99
N ARG A 32 6.33 8.43 6.08
CA ARG A 32 5.15 8.94 6.79
C ARG A 32 5.38 10.38 7.25
N LYS A 33 6.51 10.66 7.90
CA LYS A 33 6.83 11.99 8.43
C LYS A 33 6.93 13.07 7.35
N ILE A 34 7.60 12.78 6.24
CA ILE A 34 7.70 13.74 5.12
C ILE A 34 6.37 13.89 4.37
N GLY A 35 5.53 12.85 4.37
CA GLY A 35 4.20 12.86 3.78
C GLY A 35 3.22 13.83 4.46
N ASN A 36 3.55 14.39 5.63
CA ASN A 36 2.75 15.45 6.23
C ASN A 36 2.58 16.67 5.31
N GLU A 37 3.59 16.98 4.49
CA GLU A 37 3.49 18.04 3.48
C GLU A 37 2.60 17.56 2.31
N ALA A 38 1.59 18.35 1.93
CA ALA A 38 0.52 17.91 1.03
C ALA A 38 1.03 17.54 -0.37
N PHE A 39 1.96 18.31 -0.94
CA PHE A 39 2.50 18.04 -2.27
C PHE A 39 3.27 16.71 -2.29
N VAL A 40 4.12 16.47 -1.30
CA VAL A 40 4.91 15.24 -1.12
C VAL A 40 4.01 14.06 -0.79
N GLY A 41 3.09 14.23 0.16
CA GLY A 41 2.19 13.17 0.64
C GLY A 41 1.29 12.61 -0.47
N GLN A 42 0.67 13.49 -1.26
CA GLN A 42 -0.18 13.07 -2.38
C GLN A 42 0.60 12.35 -3.49
N ARG A 43 1.85 12.74 -3.75
CA ARG A 43 2.71 12.05 -4.72
C ARG A 43 3.25 10.73 -4.19
N LEU A 44 3.59 10.69 -2.91
CA LEU A 44 4.05 9.49 -2.24
C LEU A 44 2.97 8.41 -2.24
N ILE A 45 1.75 8.75 -1.83
CA ILE A 45 0.64 7.79 -1.77
C ILE A 45 0.30 7.25 -3.16
N PHE A 46 0.34 8.11 -4.19
CA PHE A 46 0.19 7.74 -5.59
C PHE A 46 1.27 6.75 -6.05
N ALA A 47 2.54 7.09 -5.87
CA ALA A 47 3.67 6.27 -6.31
C ALA A 47 3.70 4.90 -5.59
N VAL A 48 3.38 4.87 -4.30
CA VAL A 48 3.32 3.63 -3.51
C VAL A 48 2.18 2.73 -4.00
N SER A 49 1.01 3.29 -4.32
CA SER A 49 -0.10 2.52 -4.91
C SER A 49 0.27 1.89 -6.26
N GLN A 50 0.95 2.63 -7.15
CA GLN A 50 1.45 2.07 -8.41
C GLN A 50 2.46 0.95 -8.17
N ARG A 51 3.34 1.12 -7.16
CA ARG A 51 4.34 0.12 -6.80
C ARG A 51 3.72 -1.15 -6.23
N ILE A 52 2.63 -1.05 -5.47
CA ILE A 52 1.85 -2.20 -4.98
C ILE A 52 1.36 -3.03 -6.16
N SER A 53 0.73 -2.42 -7.18
CA SER A 53 0.27 -3.14 -8.37
C SER A 53 1.41 -3.89 -9.07
N ALA A 54 2.55 -3.21 -9.29
CA ALA A 54 3.71 -3.82 -9.93
C ALA A 54 4.31 -4.98 -9.12
N ILE A 55 4.37 -4.87 -7.79
CA ILE A 55 4.85 -5.95 -6.92
C ILE A 55 3.84 -7.10 -6.88
N ALA A 56 2.54 -6.81 -6.88
CA ALA A 56 1.49 -7.84 -6.89
C ALA A 56 1.60 -8.71 -8.15
N GLU A 57 1.74 -8.09 -9.33
CA GLU A 57 2.00 -8.81 -10.58
C GLU A 57 3.27 -9.65 -10.51
N SER A 58 4.36 -9.10 -9.99
CA SER A 58 5.61 -9.85 -9.85
C SER A 58 5.47 -11.06 -8.91
N LEU A 59 4.79 -10.89 -7.77
CA LEU A 59 4.53 -11.97 -6.81
C LEU A 59 3.62 -13.06 -7.38
N LEU A 60 2.73 -12.73 -8.32
CA LEU A 60 1.81 -13.69 -8.95
C LEU A 60 2.58 -14.76 -9.73
N PHE A 61 3.64 -14.35 -10.43
CA PHE A 61 4.45 -15.24 -11.27
C PHE A 61 5.73 -15.73 -10.56
N MET A 62 6.05 -15.22 -9.38
CA MET A 62 7.25 -15.59 -8.64
C MET A 62 7.13 -16.97 -7.97
N ASP A 63 8.24 -17.72 -7.96
CA ASP A 63 8.43 -18.92 -7.14
C ASP A 63 8.49 -18.52 -5.66
N PRO A 64 7.59 -19.02 -4.77
CA PRO A 64 7.62 -18.67 -3.34
C PRO A 64 8.92 -19.10 -2.64
N PHE A 65 9.69 -20.03 -3.23
CA PHE A 65 11.00 -20.44 -2.73
C PHE A 65 12.16 -19.65 -3.32
N ASP A 66 11.89 -18.64 -4.14
CA ASP A 66 12.90 -17.70 -4.60
C ASP A 66 13.45 -16.87 -3.42
N ALA A 67 14.73 -16.51 -3.51
CA ALA A 67 15.41 -15.74 -2.49
C ALA A 67 14.82 -14.32 -2.34
N ALA A 68 14.28 -13.74 -3.41
CA ALA A 68 13.68 -12.41 -3.39
C ALA A 68 12.26 -12.38 -2.79
N PHE A 69 11.55 -13.52 -2.78
CA PHE A 69 10.14 -13.57 -2.39
C PHE A 69 9.85 -12.98 -0.99
N PRO A 70 10.57 -13.34 0.09
CA PRO A 70 10.29 -12.81 1.43
C PRO A 70 10.42 -11.29 1.51
N SER A 71 11.43 -10.72 0.84
CA SER A 71 11.66 -9.27 0.80
C SER A 71 10.54 -8.53 0.08
N MET A 72 10.09 -9.06 -1.07
CA MET A 72 8.98 -8.47 -1.82
C MET A 72 7.65 -8.59 -1.06
N ASN A 73 7.42 -9.74 -0.43
CA ASN A 73 6.27 -10.00 0.42
C ASN A 73 6.24 -9.03 1.63
N ASN A 74 7.36 -8.82 2.31
CA ASN A 74 7.44 -7.85 3.41
C ASN A 74 7.24 -6.40 2.93
N SER A 75 7.85 -6.04 1.80
CA SER A 75 7.70 -4.72 1.19
C SER A 75 6.24 -4.40 0.86
N MET A 76 5.45 -5.40 0.42
CA MET A 76 4.02 -5.24 0.17
C MET A 76 3.27 -4.77 1.43
N TYR A 77 3.48 -5.44 2.56
CA TYR A 77 2.85 -5.06 3.83
C TYR A 77 3.26 -3.65 4.28
N MET A 78 4.54 -3.33 4.19
CA MET A 78 5.06 -2.01 4.57
C MET A 78 4.47 -0.89 3.70
N MET A 79 4.29 -1.14 2.40
CA MET A 79 3.66 -0.17 1.49
C MET A 79 2.16 0.03 1.78
N ILE A 80 1.39 -1.05 1.96
CA ILE A 80 -0.04 -0.94 2.28
C ILE A 80 -0.23 -0.20 3.61
N GLN A 81 0.57 -0.54 4.62
CA GLN A 81 0.51 0.13 5.92
C GLN A 81 0.94 1.61 5.83
N LEU A 82 1.92 1.95 4.99
CA LEU A 82 2.30 3.34 4.76
C LEU A 82 1.13 4.14 4.17
N ILE A 83 0.43 3.60 3.16
CA ILE A 83 -0.76 4.23 2.61
C ILE A 83 -1.80 4.43 3.71
N GLU A 84 -2.07 3.40 4.52
CA GLU A 84 -3.03 3.50 5.62
C GLU A 84 -2.70 4.64 6.60
N PHE A 85 -1.43 4.76 6.98
CA PHE A 85 -0.97 5.85 7.84
C PHE A 85 -1.12 7.22 7.19
N LEU A 86 -0.74 7.37 5.93
CA LEU A 86 -0.86 8.64 5.21
C LEU A 86 -2.33 9.09 5.09
N VAL A 87 -3.23 8.16 4.76
CA VAL A 87 -4.67 8.45 4.70
C VAL A 87 -5.20 8.83 6.09
N THR A 88 -4.87 8.05 7.11
CA THR A 88 -5.44 8.24 8.46
C THR A 88 -4.96 9.54 9.10
N ASP A 89 -3.68 9.89 8.92
CA ASP A 89 -3.09 11.04 9.59
C ASP A 89 -3.27 12.34 8.81
N TYR A 90 -3.22 12.30 7.47
CA TYR A 90 -2.98 13.49 6.68
C TYR A 90 -4.00 13.80 5.59
N LEU A 91 -4.82 12.84 5.13
CA LEU A 91 -5.78 13.11 4.06
C LEU A 91 -6.73 14.27 4.40
N LEU A 92 -7.26 14.28 5.63
CA LEU A 92 -8.07 15.40 6.14
C LEU A 92 -7.27 16.71 6.17
N THR A 93 -6.04 16.67 6.68
CA THR A 93 -5.17 17.84 6.79
C THR A 93 -4.89 18.45 5.41
N TRP A 94 -4.48 17.64 4.44
CA TRP A 94 -4.23 18.07 3.07
C TRP A 94 -5.48 18.70 2.43
N SER A 95 -6.66 18.13 2.70
CA SER A 95 -7.92 18.64 2.15
C SER A 95 -8.29 20.05 2.67
N ASN A 96 -7.83 20.41 3.88
CA ASN A 96 -8.14 21.68 4.52
C ASN A 96 -7.13 22.79 4.18
N THR A 97 -5.91 22.46 3.76
CA THR A 97 -4.85 23.45 3.49
C THR A 97 -4.95 24.10 2.11
N GLY A 98 -5.86 23.63 1.23
CA GLY A 98 -6.08 24.21 -0.10
C GLY A 98 -5.14 23.68 -1.20
N ASP A 99 -4.07 22.97 -0.83
CA ASP A 99 -3.09 22.35 -1.74
C ASP A 99 -3.50 20.92 -2.17
N PHE A 100 -4.79 20.61 -2.09
CA PHE A 100 -5.32 19.29 -2.41
C PHE A 100 -5.61 19.17 -3.91
N GLU A 101 -4.84 18.34 -4.60
CA GLU A 101 -4.99 18.09 -6.03
C GLU A 101 -6.04 16.99 -6.26
N ILE A 102 -7.32 17.38 -6.43
CA ILE A 102 -8.43 16.43 -6.64
C ILE A 102 -8.11 15.41 -7.76
N ARG A 103 -7.55 15.87 -8.88
CA ARG A 103 -7.23 14.98 -10.01
C ARG A 103 -6.21 13.91 -9.64
N LEU A 104 -5.17 14.30 -8.91
CA LEU A 104 -4.15 13.35 -8.44
C LEU A 104 -4.75 12.35 -7.44
N PHE A 105 -5.68 12.80 -6.59
CA PHE A 105 -6.42 11.91 -5.70
C PHE A 105 -7.28 10.90 -6.46
N GLU A 106 -7.98 11.32 -7.53
CA GLU A 106 -8.75 10.40 -8.36
C GLU A 106 -7.86 9.36 -9.05
N GLU A 107 -6.75 9.79 -9.66
CA GLU A 107 -5.77 8.90 -10.27
C GLU A 107 -5.15 7.93 -9.25
N TRP A 108 -4.90 8.42 -8.05
CA TRP A 108 -4.47 7.58 -6.94
C TRP A 108 -5.52 6.54 -6.55
N PHE A 109 -6.78 6.94 -6.41
CA PHE A 109 -7.83 5.98 -6.05
C PHE A 109 -8.02 4.92 -7.14
N VAL A 110 -7.95 5.30 -8.43
CA VAL A 110 -7.90 4.33 -9.53
C VAL A 110 -6.73 3.37 -9.39
N SER A 111 -5.55 3.86 -9.01
CA SER A 111 -4.36 3.03 -8.79
C SER A 111 -4.55 2.07 -7.61
N VAL A 112 -5.23 2.49 -6.53
CA VAL A 112 -5.61 1.62 -5.40
C VAL A 112 -6.54 0.51 -5.86
N LEU A 113 -7.57 0.82 -6.66
CA LEU A 113 -8.50 -0.18 -7.19
C LEU A 113 -7.81 -1.18 -8.13
N GLN A 114 -6.89 -0.72 -8.97
CA GLN A 114 -6.06 -1.59 -9.80
C GLN A 114 -5.18 -2.50 -8.96
N GLY A 115 -4.53 -1.95 -7.93
CA GLY A 115 -3.73 -2.71 -6.98
C GLY A 115 -4.57 -3.77 -6.27
N ARG A 116 -5.76 -3.41 -5.79
CA ARG A 116 -6.71 -4.36 -5.18
C ARG A 116 -7.02 -5.53 -6.12
N LYS A 117 -7.36 -5.28 -7.39
CA LYS A 117 -7.62 -6.34 -8.38
C LYS A 117 -6.40 -7.26 -8.57
N ALA A 118 -5.19 -6.70 -8.59
CA ALA A 118 -3.98 -7.51 -8.68
C ALA A 118 -3.75 -8.36 -7.40
N LEU A 119 -4.08 -7.82 -6.22
CA LEU A 119 -3.99 -8.53 -4.94
C LEU A 119 -5.05 -9.64 -4.80
N GLU A 120 -6.25 -9.48 -5.38
CA GLU A 120 -7.26 -10.55 -5.43
C GLU A 120 -6.73 -11.81 -6.14
N LEU A 121 -5.93 -11.65 -7.20
CA LEU A 121 -5.29 -12.78 -7.88
C LEU A 121 -4.29 -13.53 -6.98
N LEU A 122 -3.79 -12.88 -5.92
CA LEU A 122 -2.90 -13.45 -4.92
C LEU A 122 -3.64 -14.03 -3.71
N GLU A 123 -4.97 -13.97 -3.64
CA GLU A 123 -5.73 -14.36 -2.45
C GLU A 123 -5.45 -15.81 -2.03
N ASN A 124 -5.31 -16.72 -2.99
CA ASN A 124 -4.95 -18.12 -2.76
C ASN A 124 -3.55 -18.31 -2.15
N ARG A 125 -2.67 -17.32 -2.30
CA ARG A 125 -1.32 -17.31 -1.69
C ARG A 125 -1.33 -16.57 -0.35
N ASN A 126 -2.05 -15.45 -0.29
CA ASN A 126 -2.09 -14.57 0.88
C ASN A 126 -3.29 -13.61 0.83
N SER A 127 -4.38 -13.98 1.51
CA SER A 127 -5.61 -13.19 1.55
C SER A 127 -5.50 -11.91 2.40
N LEU A 128 -4.46 -11.78 3.24
CA LEU A 128 -4.30 -10.60 4.11
C LEU A 128 -4.09 -9.31 3.31
N TYR A 129 -3.51 -9.40 2.11
CA TYR A 129 -3.31 -8.22 1.27
C TYR A 129 -4.62 -7.55 0.86
N VAL A 130 -5.61 -8.37 0.48
CA VAL A 130 -6.95 -7.90 0.09
C VAL A 130 -7.62 -7.25 1.31
N LEU A 131 -7.56 -7.91 2.47
CA LEU A 131 -8.12 -7.36 3.72
C LEU A 131 -7.50 -6.01 4.10
N TYR A 132 -6.18 -5.85 3.92
CA TYR A 132 -5.51 -4.60 4.26
C TYR A 132 -5.79 -3.47 3.27
N ILE A 133 -5.85 -3.75 1.97
CA ILE A 133 -6.21 -2.71 1.00
C ILE A 133 -7.69 -2.34 1.10
N ASP A 134 -8.58 -3.28 1.40
CA ASP A 134 -10.00 -3.02 1.64
C ASP A 134 -10.19 -2.13 2.87
N ARG A 135 -9.39 -2.35 3.93
CA ARG A 135 -9.35 -1.45 5.09
C ARG A 135 -8.96 -0.02 4.68
N VAL A 136 -7.94 0.15 3.84
CA VAL A 136 -7.55 1.47 3.32
C VAL A 136 -8.72 2.12 2.58
N ILE A 137 -9.36 1.38 1.67
CA ILE A 137 -10.52 1.87 0.91
C ILE A 137 -11.64 2.30 1.85
N GLY A 138 -11.96 1.50 2.86
CA GLY A 138 -12.97 1.83 3.87
C GLY A 138 -12.64 3.11 4.67
N VAL A 139 -11.37 3.32 5.02
CA VAL A 139 -10.94 4.57 5.68
C VAL A 139 -11.12 5.76 4.73
N VAL A 140 -10.75 5.62 3.46
CA VAL A 140 -10.95 6.67 2.45
C VAL A 140 -12.42 6.99 2.28
N ALA A 141 -13.29 5.98 2.11
CA ALA A 141 -14.72 6.16 1.95
C ALA A 141 -15.34 6.90 3.14
N LYS A 142 -14.93 6.55 4.37
CA LYS A 142 -15.34 7.25 5.59
C LYS A 142 -14.94 8.72 5.57
N GLN A 143 -13.70 9.03 5.20
CA GLN A 143 -13.22 10.43 5.18
C GLN A 143 -13.84 11.25 4.04
N VAL A 144 -13.99 10.66 2.84
CA VAL A 144 -14.66 11.29 1.69
C VAL A 144 -16.11 11.64 2.03
N GLY A 145 -16.83 10.73 2.70
CA GLY A 145 -18.21 10.99 3.14
C GLY A 145 -18.35 12.14 4.14
N GLN A 146 -17.29 12.45 4.89
CA GLN A 146 -17.27 13.56 5.85
C GLN A 146 -16.91 14.91 5.19
N LEU A 147 -16.26 14.89 4.02
CA LEU A 147 -15.69 16.07 3.39
C LEU A 147 -16.54 16.54 2.20
N SER A 148 -17.24 17.66 2.37
CA SER A 148 -18.07 18.28 1.32
C SER A 148 -17.28 18.61 0.05
N PHE A 149 -15.97 18.91 0.20
CA PHE A 149 -15.09 19.18 -0.93
C PHE A 149 -14.80 17.93 -1.78
N LEU A 150 -14.74 16.75 -1.17
CA LEU A 150 -14.51 15.48 -1.86
C LEU A 150 -15.78 14.90 -2.50
N GLN A 151 -16.94 15.54 -2.30
CA GLN A 151 -18.11 15.27 -3.14
C GLN A 151 -17.96 15.82 -4.57
N LYS A 152 -16.91 16.60 -4.84
CA LYS A 152 -16.53 17.03 -6.19
C LYS A 152 -15.78 15.95 -6.99
N LEU A 153 -15.49 14.81 -6.38
CA LEU A 153 -14.94 13.66 -7.08
C LEU A 153 -15.89 13.23 -8.19
N SER A 154 -15.32 12.68 -9.25
CA SER A 154 -16.06 12.12 -10.37
C SER A 154 -17.05 11.06 -9.87
N PRO A 155 -18.25 10.98 -10.47
CA PRO A 155 -19.28 10.03 -10.05
C PRO A 155 -18.79 8.59 -10.00
N GLN A 156 -17.94 8.20 -10.95
CA GLN A 156 -17.37 6.86 -11.01
C GLN A 156 -16.48 6.53 -9.79
N ILE A 157 -15.73 7.50 -9.28
CA ILE A 157 -14.90 7.31 -8.08
C ILE A 157 -15.78 7.16 -6.84
N LEU A 158 -16.84 7.97 -6.74
CA LEU A 158 -17.82 7.86 -5.66
C LEU A 158 -18.54 6.52 -5.68
N GLU A 159 -18.98 6.04 -6.84
CA GLU A 159 -19.58 4.72 -6.99
C GLU A 159 -18.64 3.60 -6.52
N ASN A 160 -17.36 3.65 -6.91
CA ASN A 160 -16.38 2.66 -6.49
C ASN A 160 -16.04 2.70 -4.98
N LEU A 161 -16.22 3.84 -4.31
CA LEU A 161 -15.98 3.98 -2.86
C LEU A 161 -17.09 3.39 -2.01
N TYR A 162 -18.32 3.34 -2.53
CA TYR A 162 -19.52 2.91 -1.81
C TYR A 162 -20.15 1.62 -2.36
N SER A 163 -19.52 1.00 -3.36
CA SER A 163 -19.87 -0.33 -3.87
C SER A 163 -19.31 -1.44 -2.99
#